data_AF-A0A8D8C8G2-F1
#
_entry.id   AF-A0A8D8C8G2-F1
#
_cell.length_a   1.000
_cell.length_b   1.000
_cell.length_c   1.000
_cell.angle_alpha   90.00
_cell.angle_beta   90.00
_cell.angle_gamma   90.00
#
_symmetry.space_group_name_H-M   'P 1'
#
loop_
_entity.id
_entity.type
_entity.pdbx_description
1 polymer ?
#
loop_
_entity_poly.entity_id
_entity_poly.type
_entity_poly.pdbx_seq_one_letter_code
_entity_poly.pdbx_strand_id
1 'polypeptide(L)'
;MWSNRKLFRPPSFSQAKGALLKLRDMGCNTVVITLGDKGAIFAPKDDAKVVHVKPCKVDKVVDTTGAGDAFIGALAHFIARNPEAELTQCIAAANKVAALSVQKPGTQTSFPRLSETGLAQDLSSNPCEWEYI
;
A
#
# COMPACT_ATOMS: atom_id res chain seq x y z
N MET A 1 3.27 23.59 -6.94
CA MET A 1 4.48 23.05 -7.61
C MET A 1 4.26 21.61 -8.10
N TRP A 2 3.29 21.34 -9.01
CA TRP A 2 3.16 20.02 -9.66
C TRP A 2 2.29 20.01 -10.93
N SER A 3 2.51 20.95 -11.86
CA SER A 3 1.58 21.19 -12.98
C SER A 3 1.96 20.54 -14.33
N ASN A 4 2.99 19.69 -14.41
CA ASN A 4 3.44 19.10 -15.70
C ASN A 4 3.56 17.56 -15.67
N ARG A 5 2.42 16.86 -15.62
CA ARG A 5 2.32 15.38 -15.70
C ARG A 5 2.33 14.84 -17.15
N LYS A 6 3.36 15.17 -17.93
CA LYS A 6 3.65 14.43 -19.19
C LYS A 6 4.79 13.41 -19.06
N LEU A 7 5.46 13.32 -17.90
CA LEU A 7 6.69 12.53 -17.73
C LEU A 7 6.65 11.44 -16.65
N PHE A 8 5.63 11.37 -15.78
CA PHE A 8 5.58 10.30 -14.79
C PHE A 8 4.89 9.06 -15.36
N ARG A 9 5.70 8.11 -15.82
CA ARG A 9 5.23 6.75 -16.13
C ARG A 9 5.36 5.92 -14.85
N PRO A 10 4.25 5.44 -14.25
CA PRO A 10 4.34 4.56 -13.10
C PRO A 10 5.15 3.30 -13.47
N PRO A 11 6.02 2.81 -12.57
CA PRO A 11 6.89 1.68 -12.88
C PRO A 11 6.07 0.44 -13.27
N SER A 12 6.61 -0.36 -14.20
CA SER A 12 6.09 -1.70 -14.44
C SER A 12 6.37 -2.60 -13.23
N PHE A 13 5.63 -3.70 -13.11
CA PHE A 13 5.92 -4.71 -12.07
C PHE A 13 7.37 -5.21 -12.15
N SER A 14 7.91 -5.41 -13.35
CA SER A 14 9.31 -5.80 -13.55
C SER A 14 10.29 -4.74 -13.03
N GLN A 15 10.04 -3.46 -13.30
CA GLN A 15 10.89 -2.37 -12.79
C GLN A 15 10.83 -2.27 -11.26
N ALA A 16 9.61 -2.35 -10.70
CA ALA A 16 9.41 -2.28 -9.26
C ALA A 16 10.05 -3.48 -8.55
N LYS A 17 9.88 -4.71 -9.07
CA LYS A 17 10.54 -5.92 -8.60
C LYS A 17 12.06 -5.79 -8.62
N GLY A 18 12.63 -5.28 -9.72
CA GLY A 18 14.07 -5.05 -9.81
C GLY A 18 14.59 -4.04 -8.78
N ALA A 19 13.86 -2.95 -8.54
CA ALA A 19 14.22 -1.97 -7.51
C ALA A 19 14.10 -2.54 -6.09
N LEU A 20 13.03 -3.31 -5.84
CA LEU A 20 12.78 -3.96 -4.57
C LEU A 20 13.92 -4.89 -4.17
N LEU A 21 14.32 -5.78 -5.10
CA LEU A 21 15.40 -6.74 -4.85
C LEU A 21 16.72 -6.01 -4.58
N LYS A 22 17.04 -4.95 -5.34
CA LYS A 22 18.24 -4.14 -5.09
C LYS A 22 18.23 -3.48 -3.70
N LEU A 23 17.12 -2.91 -3.27
CA LEU A 23 17.00 -2.29 -1.94
C LEU A 23 17.18 -3.33 -0.82
N ARG A 24 16.66 -4.54 -1.02
CA ARG A 24 16.89 -5.66 -0.10
C ARG A 24 18.37 -6.07 -0.08
N ASP A 25 19.00 -6.18 -1.24
CA ASP A 25 20.44 -6.52 -1.34
C ASP A 25 21.34 -5.43 -0.72
N MET A 26 20.84 -4.20 -0.59
CA MET A 26 21.48 -3.11 0.16
C MET A 26 21.30 -3.21 1.69
N GLY A 27 20.59 -4.22 2.20
CA GLY A 27 20.46 -4.52 3.62
C GLY A 27 19.08 -4.24 4.24
N CYS A 28 18.07 -3.82 3.46
CA CYS A 28 16.72 -3.69 3.98
C CYS A 28 16.11 -5.07 4.29
N ASN A 29 15.68 -5.30 5.53
CA ASN A 29 15.02 -6.56 5.91
C ASN A 29 13.72 -6.79 5.14
N THR A 30 12.88 -5.76 5.01
CA THR A 30 11.61 -5.84 4.26
C THR A 30 11.48 -4.58 3.44
N VAL A 31 11.12 -4.74 2.17
CA VAL A 31 10.88 -3.63 1.25
C VAL A 31 9.45 -3.69 0.76
N VAL A 32 8.71 -2.60 0.91
CA VAL A 32 7.35 -2.41 0.36
C VAL A 32 7.40 -1.27 -0.65
N ILE A 33 6.91 -1.49 -1.86
CA ILE A 33 6.79 -0.47 -2.90
C ILE A 33 5.32 -0.31 -3.26
N THR A 34 4.78 0.89 -3.06
CA THR A 34 3.43 1.24 -3.51
C THR A 34 3.42 1.50 -5.02
N LEU A 35 2.36 1.05 -5.67
CA LEU A 35 2.16 1.10 -7.13
C LEU A 35 0.87 1.84 -7.49
N GLY A 36 0.38 2.71 -6.60
CA GLY A 36 -0.83 3.50 -6.80
C GLY A 36 -2.06 2.63 -7.00
N ASP A 37 -2.72 2.78 -8.14
CA ASP A 37 -3.91 2.03 -8.54
C ASP A 37 -3.66 0.53 -8.74
N LYS A 38 -2.40 0.09 -8.71
CA LYS A 38 -2.00 -1.32 -8.75
C LYS A 38 -1.72 -1.92 -7.37
N GLY A 39 -1.92 -1.19 -6.27
CA GLY A 39 -1.71 -1.70 -4.92
C GLY A 39 -0.25 -1.59 -4.48
N ALA A 40 0.33 -2.66 -3.95
CA ALA A 40 1.71 -2.65 -3.46
C ALA A 40 2.40 -3.99 -3.67
N ILE A 41 3.72 -3.97 -3.83
CA ILE A 41 4.55 -5.17 -3.82
C ILE A 41 5.45 -5.18 -2.60
N PHE A 42 5.78 -6.35 -2.08
CA PHE A 42 6.80 -6.49 -1.04
C PHE A 42 7.59 -7.78 -1.18
N ALA A 43 8.77 -7.84 -0.57
CA ALA A 43 9.45 -9.10 -0.30
C ALA A 43 9.97 -9.11 1.15
N PRO A 44 9.79 -10.21 1.88
CA PRO A 44 10.41 -10.40 3.19
C PRO A 44 11.91 -10.70 3.03
N LYS A 45 12.63 -10.63 4.15
CA LYS A 45 14.10 -10.74 4.19
C LYS A 45 14.65 -11.99 3.50
N ASP A 46 14.05 -13.13 3.81
CA ASP A 46 14.59 -14.45 3.48
C ASP A 46 13.89 -15.11 2.28
N ASP A 47 13.01 -14.37 1.57
CA ASP A 47 12.34 -14.86 0.36
C ASP A 47 12.63 -13.94 -0.83
N ALA A 48 13.04 -14.54 -1.95
CA ALA A 48 13.20 -13.84 -3.22
C ALA A 48 11.89 -13.70 -3.99
N LYS A 49 10.83 -14.39 -3.56
CA LYS A 49 9.49 -14.22 -4.12
C LYS A 49 8.95 -12.85 -3.74
N VAL A 50 8.59 -12.09 -4.77
CA VAL A 50 7.91 -10.82 -4.59
C VAL A 50 6.42 -11.09 -4.53
N VAL A 51 5.78 -10.59 -3.48
CA VAL A 51 4.34 -10.68 -3.30
C VAL A 51 3.71 -9.38 -3.77
N HIS A 52 2.72 -9.48 -4.65
CA HIS A 52 1.86 -8.39 -5.06
C HIS A 52 0.56 -8.43 -4.27
N VAL A 53 0.31 -7.41 -3.46
CA VAL A 53 -0.95 -7.21 -2.76
C VAL A 53 -1.84 -6.31 -3.61
N LYS A 54 -2.99 -6.83 -4.01
CA LYS A 54 -3.90 -6.15 -4.94
C LYS A 54 -4.45 -4.84 -4.36
N PRO A 55 -4.78 -3.86 -5.22
CA PRO A 55 -5.37 -2.60 -4.80
C PRO A 55 -6.78 -2.80 -4.25
N CYS A 56 -7.23 -1.87 -3.41
CA CYS A 56 -8.64 -1.71 -3.11
C CYS A 56 -9.29 -0.82 -4.18
N LYS A 57 -10.32 -1.34 -4.87
CA LYS A 57 -11.07 -0.54 -5.85
C LYS A 57 -11.96 0.47 -5.14
N VAL A 58 -12.04 1.66 -5.71
CA VAL A 58 -12.93 2.74 -5.26
C VAL A 58 -13.72 3.28 -6.44
N ASP A 59 -14.92 3.79 -6.16
CA ASP A 59 -15.86 4.21 -7.20
C ASP A 59 -15.39 5.47 -7.94
N LYS A 60 -14.66 6.35 -7.25
CA LYS A 60 -14.18 7.61 -7.82
C LYS A 60 -12.88 8.07 -7.19
N VAL A 61 -11.94 8.51 -8.02
CA VAL A 61 -10.73 9.21 -7.59
C VAL A 61 -10.95 10.72 -7.70
N VAL A 62 -10.76 11.45 -6.61
CA VAL A 62 -10.95 12.91 -6.52
C VAL A 62 -9.61 13.62 -6.37
N ASP A 63 -8.79 13.23 -5.39
CA ASP A 63 -7.49 13.85 -5.11
C ASP A 63 -6.52 12.79 -4.60
N THR A 64 -5.40 12.57 -5.28
CA THR A 64 -4.41 11.55 -4.88
C THR A 64 -3.36 12.10 -3.90
N THR A 65 -3.46 13.37 -3.52
CA THR A 65 -2.48 14.04 -2.67
C THR A 65 -2.50 13.42 -1.26
N GLY A 66 -1.35 12.92 -0.80
CA GLY A 66 -1.22 12.32 0.54
C GLY A 66 -1.61 10.84 0.63
N ALA A 67 -2.00 10.18 -0.47
CA ALA A 67 -2.36 8.76 -0.45
C ALA A 67 -1.20 7.86 0.03
N GLY A 68 0.04 8.23 -0.29
CA GLY A 68 1.23 7.54 0.20
C GLY A 68 1.44 7.69 1.71
N ASP A 69 1.18 8.87 2.25
CA ASP A 69 1.27 9.12 3.70
C ASP A 69 0.15 8.39 4.45
N ALA A 70 -1.07 8.37 3.89
CA ALA A 70 -2.19 7.58 4.39
C ALA A 70 -1.85 6.09 4.42
N PHE A 71 -1.23 5.57 3.35
CA PHE A 71 -0.77 4.18 3.28
C PHE A 71 0.26 3.87 4.38
N ILE A 72 1.32 4.68 4.51
CA ILE A 72 2.40 4.43 5.48
C ILE A 72 1.86 4.53 6.92
N GLY A 73 1.02 5.52 7.21
CA GLY A 73 0.40 5.68 8.52
C GLY A 73 -0.50 4.50 8.88
N ALA A 74 -1.30 4.02 7.94
CA ALA A 74 -2.14 2.84 8.13
C ALA A 74 -1.31 1.57 8.30
N LEU A 75 -0.28 1.37 7.48
CA LEU A 75 0.61 0.21 7.57
C LEU A 75 1.27 0.14 8.96
N ALA A 76 1.82 1.27 9.44
CA ALA A 76 2.41 1.35 10.78
C ALA A 76 1.38 1.04 11.88
N HIS A 77 0.17 1.59 11.77
CA HIS A 77 -0.92 1.33 12.71
C HIS A 77 -1.26 -0.16 12.79
N PHE A 78 -1.47 -0.82 11.63
CA PHE A 78 -1.91 -2.20 11.59
C PHE A 78 -0.82 -3.18 12.04
N ILE A 79 0.44 -2.96 11.66
CA ILE A 79 1.58 -3.75 12.17
C ILE A 79 1.66 -3.63 13.69
N ALA A 80 1.57 -2.42 14.24
CA ALA A 80 1.69 -2.20 15.69
C ALA A 80 0.53 -2.81 16.49
N ARG A 81 -0.69 -2.84 15.91
CA ARG A 81 -1.88 -3.38 16.57
C ARG A 81 -2.06 -4.89 16.37
N ASN A 82 -1.47 -5.45 15.33
CA ASN A 82 -1.64 -6.85 14.95
C ASN A 82 -0.27 -7.51 14.72
N PRO A 83 0.53 -7.73 15.79
CA PRO A 83 1.88 -8.27 15.66
C PRO A 83 1.92 -9.69 15.07
N GLU A 84 0.83 -10.45 15.23
CA GLU A 84 0.68 -11.81 14.71
C GLU A 84 0.04 -11.86 13.31
N ALA A 85 -0.36 -10.72 12.73
CA ALA A 85 -0.96 -10.71 11.41
C ALA A 85 0.09 -10.80 10.31
N GLU A 86 -0.28 -11.47 9.22
CA GLU A 86 0.56 -11.53 8.03
C GLU A 86 0.76 -10.13 7.44
N LEU A 87 1.97 -9.86 6.95
CA LEU A 87 2.27 -8.55 6.36
C LEU A 87 1.38 -8.25 5.14
N THR A 88 0.95 -9.28 4.41
CA THR A 88 -0.05 -9.17 3.32
C THR A 88 -1.35 -8.52 3.82
N GLN A 89 -1.86 -8.94 4.98
CA GLN A 89 -3.08 -8.40 5.58
C GLN A 89 -2.89 -6.94 5.98
N CYS A 90 -1.76 -6.61 6.61
CA CYS A 90 -1.42 -5.23 6.99
C CYS A 90 -1.33 -4.31 5.76
N ILE A 91 -0.70 -4.78 4.68
CA ILE A 91 -0.58 -4.03 3.42
C ILE A 91 -1.95 -3.88 2.74
N ALA A 92 -2.81 -4.90 2.75
CA ALA A 92 -4.15 -4.79 2.17
C ALA A 92 -5.02 -3.80 2.95
N ALA A 93 -4.94 -3.78 4.27
CA ALA A 93 -5.61 -2.80 5.10
C ALA A 93 -5.10 -1.38 4.82
N ALA A 94 -3.79 -1.20 4.65
CA ALA A 94 -3.18 0.07 4.25
C ALA A 94 -3.59 0.52 2.84
N ASN A 95 -3.67 -0.41 1.87
CA ASN A 95 -4.20 -0.16 0.53
C ASN A 95 -5.64 0.36 0.60
N LYS A 96 -6.49 -0.22 1.46
CA LYS A 96 -7.88 0.24 1.65
C LYS A 96 -7.93 1.66 2.21
N VAL A 97 -7.15 1.96 3.25
CA VAL A 97 -7.09 3.31 3.83
C VAL A 97 -6.63 4.34 2.77
N ALA A 98 -5.57 4.02 2.03
CA ALA A 98 -5.06 4.90 0.97
C ALA A 98 -6.11 5.10 -0.15
N ALA A 99 -6.78 4.02 -0.58
CA ALA A 99 -7.81 4.10 -1.60
C ALA A 99 -9.00 4.97 -1.15
N LEU A 100 -9.43 4.85 0.11
CA LEU A 100 -10.49 5.71 0.65
C LEU A 100 -10.06 7.17 0.76
N SER A 101 -8.79 7.45 1.07
CA SER A 101 -8.27 8.82 1.14
C SER A 101 -8.40 9.55 -0.19
N VAL A 102 -8.23 8.85 -1.33
CA VAL A 102 -8.28 9.53 -2.64
C VAL A 102 -9.67 9.94 -3.10
N GLN A 103 -10.72 9.51 -2.38
CA GLN A 103 -12.11 9.82 -2.72
C GLN A 103 -12.58 11.18 -2.15
N LYS A 104 -11.76 11.85 -1.33
CA LYS A 104 -12.07 13.16 -0.74
C LYS A 104 -10.93 14.15 -1.07
N PRO A 105 -11.21 15.45 -1.24
CA PRO A 105 -10.16 16.45 -1.47
C PRO A 105 -9.29 16.66 -0.23
N GLY A 106 -8.03 17.00 -0.45
CA GLY A 106 -7.08 17.37 0.61
C GLY A 106 -6.20 16.21 1.07
N THR A 107 -5.18 16.55 1.87
CA THR A 107 -4.17 15.60 2.40
C THR A 107 -4.68 14.97 3.70
N GLN A 108 -4.27 15.44 4.87
CA GLN A 108 -4.68 14.81 6.14
C GLN A 108 -6.20 14.83 6.36
N THR A 109 -6.90 15.84 5.83
CA THR A 109 -8.36 15.96 5.93
C THR A 109 -9.11 14.88 5.17
N SER A 110 -8.48 14.22 4.21
CA SER A 110 -9.08 13.13 3.44
C SER A 110 -8.90 11.76 4.09
N PHE A 111 -8.05 11.65 5.13
CA PHE A 111 -7.74 10.37 5.75
C PHE A 111 -8.97 9.82 6.48
N PRO A 112 -9.38 8.57 6.21
CA PRO A 112 -10.56 8.00 6.83
C PRO A 112 -10.31 7.68 8.32
N ARG A 113 -11.35 7.80 9.13
CA ARG A 113 -11.40 7.17 10.45
C ARG A 113 -11.56 5.67 10.28
N LEU A 114 -11.09 4.88 11.25
CA LEU A 114 -11.20 3.41 11.20
C LEU A 114 -12.65 2.94 10.95
N SER A 115 -13.64 3.60 11.57
CA SER A 115 -15.07 3.29 11.37
C SER A 115 -15.56 3.48 9.93
N GLU A 116 -14.94 4.38 9.16
CA GLU A 116 -15.29 4.62 7.75
C GLU A 116 -14.65 3.58 6.82
N THR A 117 -13.65 2.83 7.31
CA THR A 117 -12.93 1.85 6.48
C THR A 117 -13.66 0.52 6.37
N GLY A 118 -14.56 0.19 7.30
CA GLY A 118 -15.13 -1.15 7.43
C GLY A 118 -14.07 -2.23 7.67
N LEU A 119 -12.88 -1.88 8.15
CA LEU A 119 -11.87 -2.83 8.63
C LEU A 119 -12.16 -3.15 10.10
N ALA A 120 -12.09 -4.42 10.45
CA ALA A 120 -12.01 -4.82 11.83
C ALA A 120 -10.67 -4.42 12.45
N GLN A 121 -10.63 -4.30 13.78
CA GLN A 121 -9.36 -4.06 14.49
C GLN A 121 -8.42 -5.25 14.36
N ASP A 122 -8.97 -6.47 14.37
CA ASP A 122 -8.26 -7.69 14.07
C ASP A 122 -8.30 -7.98 12.57
N LEU A 123 -7.14 -8.21 11.95
CA LEU A 123 -7.06 -8.44 10.51
C LEU A 123 -7.42 -9.87 10.09
N SER A 124 -7.72 -10.75 11.06
CA SER A 124 -8.00 -12.18 10.88
C SER A 124 -9.11 -12.48 9.87
N SER A 125 -10.09 -11.59 9.78
CA SER A 125 -11.31 -11.73 8.99
C SER A 125 -11.31 -10.88 7.71
N ASN A 126 -10.26 -10.08 7.48
CA ASN A 126 -10.23 -9.15 6.35
C ASN A 126 -9.71 -9.86 5.08
N PRO A 127 -10.52 -9.92 4.01
CA PRO A 127 -10.09 -10.55 2.76
C PRO A 127 -8.91 -9.76 2.18
N CYS A 128 -7.84 -10.48 1.85
CA CYS A 128 -6.64 -9.95 1.24
C CYS A 128 -6.30 -10.77 0.00
N GLU A 129 -6.47 -10.19 -1.18
CA GLU A 129 -6.01 -10.80 -2.42
C GLU A 129 -4.55 -10.44 -2.70
N TRP A 130 -3.73 -11.46 -2.90
CA TRP A 130 -2.33 -11.30 -3.26
C TRP A 130 -1.87 -12.44 -4.18
N GLU A 131 -0.80 -12.21 -4.93
CA GLU A 131 -0.19 -13.19 -5.82
C GLU A 131 1.34 -13.04 -5.84
N TYR A 132 2.05 -14.07 -6.30
CA TYR A 132 3.49 -14.00 -6.53
C TYR A 132 3.78 -13.45 -7.93
N ILE A 133 4.78 -12.56 -8.04
CA ILE A 133 5.22 -11.94 -9.31
C ILE A 133 6.74 -11.98 -9.48
#